data_AF-A0A1F6RGH6-F1
#
_entry.id   AF-A0A1F6RGH6-F1
#
_cell.length_a   1.000
_cell.length_b   1.000
_cell.length_c   1.000
_cell.angle_alpha   90.00
_cell.angle_beta   90.00
_cell.angle_gamma   90.00
#
_symmetry.space_group_name_H-M   'P 1'
#
loop_
_entity.id
_entity.type
_entity.pdbx_description
1 polymer ?
#
loop_
_entity_poly.entity_id
_entity_poly.type
_entity_poly.pdbx_seq_one_letter_code
_entity_poly.pdbx_strand_id
1 'polypeptide(L)'
;MKNLKNIKFVNGLKSLGVKVKWFLFTELQDFKLTSDYINYICPDAKKKPENQIEELRNLVKQSLVREFSPKIQDMKSFDLIVDGVMHKIQKKSLEKELKN
;
A
#
# COMPACT_ATOMS: atom_id res chain seq x y z
N MET A 1 -33.84 53.85 16.33
CA MET A 1 -32.58 53.20 15.91
C MET A 1 -31.95 52.51 17.12
N LYS A 2 -32.16 51.20 17.28
CA LYS A 2 -31.53 50.42 18.37
C LYS A 2 -30.16 49.94 17.90
N ASN A 3 -29.12 50.57 18.43
CA ASN A 3 -27.72 50.20 18.19
C ASN A 3 -27.45 48.80 18.78
N LEU A 4 -27.25 47.81 17.91
CA LEU A 4 -26.73 46.49 18.24
C LEU A 4 -25.25 46.60 18.64
N LYS A 5 -24.98 47.19 19.80
CA LYS A 5 -23.65 47.18 20.41
C LYS A 5 -23.41 45.81 21.06
N ASN A 6 -22.29 45.20 20.70
CA ASN A 6 -21.62 44.06 21.34
C ASN A 6 -22.15 42.64 21.03
N ILE A 7 -21.90 42.18 19.81
CA ILE A 7 -21.85 40.74 19.52
C ILE A 7 -20.50 40.18 20.03
N LYS A 8 -20.43 39.88 21.33
CA LYS A 8 -19.28 39.18 21.97
C LYS A 8 -19.30 37.65 21.72
N PHE A 9 -20.07 37.16 20.76
CA PHE A 9 -20.19 35.72 20.45
C PHE A 9 -19.05 35.16 19.58
N VAL A 10 -18.19 36.02 19.01
CA VAL A 10 -17.15 35.61 18.07
C VAL A 10 -15.91 34.96 18.70
N ASN A 11 -15.74 35.07 20.02
CA ASN A 11 -14.58 34.48 20.70
C ASN A 11 -14.79 33.01 21.08
N GLY A 12 -16.03 32.60 21.37
CA GLY A 12 -16.35 31.19 21.68
C GLY A 12 -16.29 30.29 20.44
N LEU A 13 -16.77 30.79 19.28
CA LEU A 13 -16.76 30.05 18.02
C LEU A 13 -15.36 29.78 17.47
N LYS A 14 -14.35 30.62 17.77
CA LYS A 14 -12.96 30.38 17.34
C LYS A 14 -12.36 29.12 17.95
N SER A 15 -12.73 28.79 19.19
CA SER A 15 -12.26 27.57 19.87
C SER A 15 -12.90 26.30 19.28
N LEU A 16 -14.16 26.40 18.87
CA LEU A 16 -14.89 25.31 18.21
C LEU A 16 -14.46 25.16 16.75
N GLY A 17 -14.08 26.26 16.09
CA GLY A 17 -13.61 26.25 14.70
C GLY A 17 -12.38 25.37 14.48
N VAL A 18 -11.46 25.30 15.44
CA VAL A 18 -10.30 24.39 15.36
C VAL A 18 -10.75 22.93 15.43
N LYS A 19 -11.61 22.59 16.40
CA LYS A 19 -12.12 21.21 16.56
C LYS A 19 -12.99 20.78 15.37
N VAL A 20 -13.84 21.67 14.87
CA VAL A 20 -14.67 21.45 13.68
C VAL A 20 -13.81 21.32 12.42
N LYS A 21 -12.73 22.11 12.30
CA LYS A 21 -11.76 21.98 11.21
C LYS A 21 -11.01 20.65 11.25
N TRP A 22 -10.64 20.15 12.42
CA TRP A 22 -10.05 18.82 12.59
C TRP A 22 -11.05 17.69 12.31
N PHE A 23 -12.30 17.85 12.74
CA PHE A 23 -13.38 16.90 12.43
C PHE A 23 -13.64 16.81 10.92
N LEU A 24 -13.84 17.96 10.26
CA LEU A 24 -13.99 18.04 8.79
C LEU A 24 -12.74 17.55 8.05
N PHE A 25 -11.54 17.81 8.58
CA PHE A 25 -10.31 17.29 7.99
C PHE A 25 -10.22 15.77 8.09
N THR A 26 -10.66 15.17 9.20
CA THR A 26 -10.68 13.71 9.39
C THR A 26 -11.71 13.07 8.46
N GLU A 27 -12.91 13.65 8.38
CA GLU A 27 -13.98 13.16 7.51
C GLU A 27 -13.64 13.31 6.01
N LEU A 28 -12.99 14.41 5.62
CA LEU A 28 -12.46 14.62 4.27
C LEU A 28 -11.22 13.77 3.98
N GLN A 29 -10.42 13.46 5.01
CA GLN A 29 -9.35 12.47 4.90
C GLN A 29 -9.96 11.11 4.61
N ASP A 30 -10.93 10.63 5.38
CA ASP A 30 -11.56 9.33 5.13
C ASP A 30 -12.19 9.25 3.73
N PHE A 31 -12.79 10.33 3.24
CA PHE A 31 -13.31 10.39 1.86
C PHE A 31 -12.23 10.44 0.76
N LYS A 32 -11.06 11.05 1.02
CA LYS A 32 -9.94 11.11 0.06
C LYS A 32 -8.93 9.96 0.19
N LEU A 33 -8.85 9.32 1.35
CA LEU A 33 -8.03 8.14 1.65
C LEU A 33 -8.69 6.85 1.19
N THR A 34 -10.03 6.84 1.09
CA THR A 34 -10.78 5.81 0.34
C THR A 34 -10.73 6.08 -1.17
N SER A 35 -9.59 6.54 -1.68
CA SER A 35 -9.34 6.66 -3.11
C SER A 35 -8.72 5.37 -3.61
N ASP A 36 -9.22 4.85 -4.74
CA ASP A 36 -8.63 3.72 -5.46
C ASP A 36 -7.11 3.87 -5.65
N TYR A 37 -6.61 5.10 -5.73
CA TYR A 37 -5.19 5.41 -5.84
C TYR A 37 -4.38 5.02 -4.60
N ILE A 38 -4.92 5.21 -3.40
CA ILE A 38 -4.23 4.83 -2.15
C ILE A 38 -4.27 3.33 -1.95
N ASN A 39 -5.39 2.67 -2.32
CA ASN A 39 -5.46 1.21 -2.38
C ASN A 39 -4.54 0.61 -3.45
N TYR A 40 -4.29 1.32 -4.55
CA TYR A 40 -3.33 0.93 -5.59
C TYR A 40 -1.88 1.03 -5.11
N ILE A 41 -1.53 2.09 -4.38
CA ILE A 41 -0.16 2.28 -3.86
C ILE A 41 0.10 1.41 -2.62
N CYS A 42 -0.91 1.24 -1.76
CA CYS A 42 -0.82 0.50 -0.51
C CYS A 42 -1.93 -0.57 -0.48
N PRO A 43 -1.82 -1.64 -1.27
CA PRO A 43 -2.79 -2.72 -1.24
C PRO A 43 -2.79 -3.33 0.16
N ASP A 44 -3.99 -3.43 0.74
CA ASP A 44 -4.25 -3.85 2.13
C ASP A 44 -3.20 -4.78 2.74
N ALA A 45 -2.61 -4.35 3.86
CA ALA A 45 -1.75 -5.15 4.74
C ALA A 45 -2.43 -6.41 5.32
N LYS A 46 -3.69 -6.69 4.94
CA LYS A 46 -4.50 -7.85 5.33
C LYS A 46 -4.45 -8.99 4.31
N LYS A 47 -3.67 -8.91 3.24
CA LYS A 47 -3.36 -10.10 2.43
C LYS A 47 -2.56 -11.08 3.30
N LYS A 48 -3.17 -12.23 3.60
CA LYS A 48 -2.54 -13.33 4.35
C LYS A 48 -1.12 -13.61 3.84
N PRO A 49 -0.16 -13.91 4.72
CA PRO A 49 1.22 -14.23 4.34
C PRO A 49 1.33 -15.46 3.41
N GLU A 50 0.32 -16.34 3.38
CA GLU A 50 0.20 -17.44 2.42
C GLU A 50 0.31 -16.98 0.96
N ASN A 51 -0.14 -15.76 0.62
CA ASN A 51 -0.05 -15.26 -0.75
C ASN A 51 1.33 -14.71 -1.11
N GLN A 52 2.22 -14.41 -0.15
CA GLN A 52 3.48 -13.73 -0.48
C GLN A 52 4.45 -14.61 -1.26
N ILE A 53 4.50 -15.91 -0.94
CA ILE A 53 5.35 -16.87 -1.66
C ILE A 53 4.86 -17.05 -3.10
N GLU A 54 3.54 -17.15 -3.29
CA GLU A 54 2.93 -17.30 -4.61
C GLU A 54 3.04 -16.01 -5.44
N GLU A 55 2.87 -14.85 -4.81
CA GLU A 55 3.11 -13.54 -5.43
C GLU A 55 4.57 -13.41 -5.88
N LEU A 56 5.54 -13.79 -5.04
CA LEU A 56 6.95 -13.78 -5.39
C LEU A 56 7.24 -14.73 -6.57
N ARG A 57 6.66 -15.93 -6.56
CA ARG A 57 6.78 -16.89 -7.66
C ARG A 57 6.23 -16.32 -8.97
N ASN A 58 5.10 -15.63 -8.93
CA ASN A 58 4.51 -14.96 -10.09
C ASN A 58 5.39 -13.81 -10.60
N LEU A 59 6.00 -13.02 -9.71
CA LEU A 59 6.96 -11.99 -10.11
C LEU A 59 8.20 -12.58 -10.80
N VAL A 60 8.73 -13.70 -10.29
CA VAL A 60 9.85 -14.41 -10.92
C VAL A 60 9.44 -14.89 -12.32
N LYS A 61 8.24 -15.49 -12.47
CA LYS A 61 7.71 -15.90 -13.78
C LYS A 61 7.62 -14.71 -14.75
N GLN A 62 7.07 -13.58 -14.31
CA GLN A 62 6.96 -12.37 -15.14
C GLN A 62 8.33 -11.81 -15.55
N SER A 63 9.30 -11.81 -14.64
CA SER A 63 10.67 -11.35 -14.94
C SER A 63 11.33 -12.21 -16.00
N LEU A 64 11.24 -13.54 -15.87
CA LEU A 64 11.81 -14.48 -16.83
C LEU A 64 11.17 -14.33 -18.22
N VAL A 65 9.85 -14.17 -18.28
CA VAL A 65 9.12 -13.93 -19.54
C VAL A 65 9.57 -12.63 -20.19
N ARG A 66 9.73 -11.58 -19.39
CA ARG A 66 10.16 -10.26 -19.86
C ARG A 66 11.58 -10.29 -20.42
N GLU A 67 12.50 -11.04 -19.81
CA GLU A 67 13.91 -11.10 -20.25
C GLU A 67 14.13 -12.08 -21.40
N PHE A 68 13.47 -13.24 -21.39
CA PHE A 68 13.79 -14.34 -22.30
C PHE A 68 12.74 -14.62 -23.38
N SER A 69 11.66 -13.83 -23.48
CA SER A 69 10.52 -13.99 -24.39
C SER A 69 9.37 -14.87 -23.85
N PRO A 70 8.09 -14.63 -24.22
CA PRO A 70 6.94 -15.43 -23.79
C PRO A 70 7.03 -16.92 -24.10
N LYS A 71 7.75 -17.30 -25.16
CA LYS A 71 7.94 -18.70 -25.59
C LYS A 71 8.65 -19.57 -24.54
N ILE A 72 9.29 -18.96 -23.54
CA ILE A 72 9.95 -19.71 -22.46
C ILE A 72 8.93 -20.44 -21.57
N GLN A 73 7.68 -19.95 -21.48
CA GLN A 73 6.64 -20.59 -20.67
C GLN A 73 6.29 -22.00 -21.16
N ASP A 74 6.43 -22.24 -22.46
CA ASP A 74 6.13 -23.52 -23.10
C ASP A 74 7.20 -24.59 -22.81
N MET A 75 8.33 -24.21 -22.22
CA MET A 75 9.41 -25.14 -21.89
C MET A 75 9.04 -25.98 -20.67
N LYS A 76 9.22 -27.30 -20.77
CA LYS A 76 9.05 -28.23 -19.64
C LYS A 76 9.94 -27.89 -18.43
N SER A 77 11.08 -27.23 -18.67
CA SER A 77 12.02 -26.79 -17.64
C SER A 77 11.67 -25.44 -17.02
N PHE A 78 10.62 -24.75 -17.47
CA PHE A 78 10.31 -23.40 -17.01
C PHE A 78 10.02 -23.36 -15.50
N ASP A 79 9.14 -24.23 -15.01
CA ASP A 79 8.85 -24.30 -13.57
C ASP A 79 10.10 -24.70 -12.76
N LEU A 80 10.97 -25.57 -13.28
CA LEU A 80 12.24 -25.92 -12.62
C LEU A 80 13.18 -24.70 -12.48
N ILE A 81 13.24 -23.87 -13.52
CA ILE A 81 14.04 -22.64 -13.49
C ILE A 81 13.44 -21.66 -12.48
N VAL A 82 12.12 -21.48 -12.47
CA VAL A 82 11.41 -20.63 -11.52
C VAL A 82 11.69 -21.08 -10.08
N ASP A 83 11.56 -22.37 -9.81
CA ASP A 83 11.76 -22.92 -8.47
C ASP A 83 13.23 -22.81 -8.03
N GLY A 84 14.18 -23.01 -8.95
CA GLY A 84 15.60 -22.81 -8.70
C GLY A 84 15.96 -21.36 -8.36
N VAL A 85 15.32 -20.40 -9.02
CA VAL A 85 15.47 -18.96 -8.72
C VAL A 85 14.84 -18.62 -7.37
N MET A 86 13.63 -19.12 -7.10
CA MET A 86 12.95 -18.95 -5.82
C MET A 86 13.81 -19.45 -4.65
N HIS A 87 14.38 -20.64 -4.77
CA HIS A 87 15.26 -21.21 -3.75
C HIS A 87 16.50 -20.34 -3.49
N LYS A 88 17.12 -19.79 -4.54
CA LYS A 88 18.26 -18.87 -4.40
C LYS A 88 17.88 -17.57 -3.68
N ILE A 89 16.72 -16.99 -3.99
CA ILE A 89 16.23 -15.77 -3.34
C ILE A 89 16.00 -16.03 -1.85
N GLN A 90 15.30 -17.12 -1.51
CA GLN A 90 15.02 -17.49 -0.12
C GLN A 90 16.32 -17.75 0.67
N LYS A 91 17.24 -18.52 0.09
CA LYS A 91 18.55 -18.79 0.70
C LYS A 91 19.31 -17.49 1.00
N LYS A 92 19.33 -16.54 0.06
CA LYS A 92 20.00 -15.25 0.24
C LYS A 92 19.32 -14.37 1.30
N SER A 93 18.00 -14.48 1.46
CA SER A 93 17.27 -13.78 2.53
C SER A 93 17.68 -14.30 3.90
N LEU A 94 17.69 -15.62 4.07
CA LEU A 94 18.12 -16.29 5.32
C LEU A 94 19.57 -15.96 5.68
N GLU A 95 20.48 -15.98 4.70
CA GLU A 95 21.89 -15.63 4.92
C GLU A 95 22.08 -14.16 5.33
N LYS A 96 21.20 -13.24 4.91
CA LYS A 96 21.24 -11.84 5.33
C LYS A 96 20.73 -11.68 6.75
N GLU A 97 19.67 -12.38 7.13
CA GLU A 97 19.14 -12.37 8.50
C GLU A 97 20.14 -12.92 9.50
N LEU A 98 20.90 -13.97 9.14
CA LEU A 98 21.94 -14.56 9.98
C LEU A 98 23.19 -13.69 10.17
N LYS A 99 23.40 -12.67 9.33
CA LYS A 99 24.58 -11.78 9.37
C LYS A 99 24.30 -10.46 10.10
N ASN A 100 23.04 -10.16 10.40
CA ASN A 100 22.62 -9.01 11.20
C ASN A 100 22.47 -9.42 12.67
#